data_AF-A0A849L0B5-F1
#
_entry.id   AF-A0A849L0B5-F1
#
_cell.length_a   1.000
_cell.length_b   1.000
_cell.length_c   1.000
_cell.angle_alpha   90.00
_cell.angle_beta   90.00
_cell.angle_gamma   90.00
#
_symmetry.space_group_name_H-M   'P 1'
#
loop_
_entity.id
_entity.type
_entity.pdbx_description
1 polymer ?
#
loop_
_entity_poly.entity_id
_entity_poly.type
_entity_poly.pdbx_seq_one_letter_code
_entity_poly.pdbx_strand_id
1 'polypeptide(L)'
;MSIPAFILRALLISPIVFARYLPILLIFVLVVVGLFLATSNIWVIGMIVLILSTMGTSFLILNGIRAGLMTIRATTAPTAGGLLRATGRMLMTHLLVQLIMSIVLGAIVYYVAFTVVIPAAVPGAENVIRPFIAALVTFDSGAMAELMPQMEQIAVEADRLVVPGIVINVMMASIGALCVAIFGVPMAALAATAVHYAPEHDLIYGMGRYGVHQFLLYMLAVALPGALWILMAPGLALGFEGEPSLVLAGAVALWSIYAPCISYGGMAIAYEGVRNRLAAERRAMSVPDIDYEAEREQVRNLRQTRNPGADVHRVYDPRRTE
;
A
#
# COMPACT_ATOMS: atom_id res chain seq x y z
N MET A 1 12.93 14.45 -5.55
CA MET A 1 11.60 15.07 -5.32
C MET A 1 11.49 15.37 -3.83
N SER A 2 11.17 16.60 -3.46
CA SER A 2 10.99 16.96 -2.03
C SER A 2 9.72 16.32 -1.45
N ILE A 3 9.66 16.18 -0.12
CA ILE A 3 8.50 15.60 0.58
C ILE A 3 7.20 16.40 0.30
N PRO A 4 7.18 17.74 0.41
CA PRO A 4 5.94 18.49 0.15
C PRO A 4 5.46 18.34 -1.29
N ALA A 5 6.38 18.35 -2.27
CA ALA A 5 6.02 18.18 -3.68
C ALA A 5 5.42 16.79 -3.96
N PHE A 6 5.94 15.75 -3.30
CA PHE A 6 5.40 14.39 -3.41
C PHE A 6 3.98 14.30 -2.86
N ILE A 7 3.77 14.83 -1.64
CA ILE A 7 2.45 14.82 -0.99
C ILE A 7 1.43 15.59 -1.83
N LEU A 8 1.79 16.80 -2.27
CA LEU A 8 0.92 17.62 -3.12
C LEU A 8 0.57 16.91 -4.42
N ARG A 9 1.56 16.31 -5.10
CA ARG A 9 1.31 15.58 -6.34
C ARG A 9 0.42 14.36 -6.12
N ALA A 10 0.58 13.64 -5.00
CA ALA A 10 -0.29 12.52 -4.65
C ALA A 10 -1.74 12.97 -4.40
N LEU A 11 -1.94 14.07 -3.68
CA LEU A 11 -3.25 14.67 -3.44
C LEU A 11 -3.91 15.20 -4.73
N LEU A 12 -3.12 15.74 -5.65
CA LEU A 12 -3.63 16.25 -6.93
C LEU A 12 -4.14 15.14 -7.85
N ILE A 13 -3.51 13.96 -7.83
CA ILE A 13 -3.95 12.84 -8.68
C ILE A 13 -5.05 12.01 -8.03
N SER A 14 -5.20 12.03 -6.70
CA SER A 14 -6.13 11.14 -5.99
C SER A 14 -7.60 11.27 -6.40
N PRO A 15 -8.15 12.43 -6.81
CA PRO A 15 -9.52 12.48 -7.35
C PRO A 15 -9.69 11.65 -8.63
N ILE A 16 -8.69 11.65 -9.51
CA ILE A 16 -8.71 10.86 -10.75
C ILE A 16 -8.52 9.37 -10.44
N VAL A 17 -7.65 9.04 -9.48
CA VAL A 17 -7.49 7.66 -8.99
C VAL A 17 -8.81 7.15 -8.43
N PHE A 18 -9.47 7.94 -7.57
CA PHE A 18 -10.77 7.62 -6.99
C PHE A 18 -11.84 7.41 -8.07
N ALA A 19 -11.95 8.32 -9.05
CA ALA A 19 -12.92 8.18 -10.14
C ALA A 19 -12.72 6.89 -10.97
N ARG A 20 -11.47 6.43 -11.13
CA ARG A 20 -11.14 5.17 -11.82
C ARG A 20 -11.35 3.93 -10.95
N TYR A 21 -11.15 4.07 -9.64
CA TYR A 21 -11.28 2.99 -8.67
C TYR A 21 -12.74 2.72 -8.27
N LEU A 22 -13.54 3.77 -8.18
CA LEU A 22 -14.92 3.74 -7.68
C LEU A 22 -15.81 2.71 -8.41
N PRO A 23 -15.81 2.58 -9.76
CA PRO A 23 -16.64 1.58 -10.42
C PRO A 23 -16.31 0.14 -10.01
N ILE A 24 -15.01 -0.16 -9.84
CA ILE A 24 -14.54 -1.49 -9.43
C ILE A 24 -14.97 -1.77 -7.99
N LEU A 25 -14.83 -0.76 -7.11
CA LEU A 25 -15.28 -0.86 -5.73
C LEU A 25 -16.78 -1.06 -5.64
N LEU A 26 -17.59 -0.32 -6.41
CA LEU A 26 -19.04 -0.47 -6.41
C LEU A 26 -19.46 -1.88 -6.83
N ILE A 27 -18.85 -2.41 -7.91
CA ILE A 27 -19.09 -3.80 -8.32
C ILE A 27 -18.70 -4.77 -7.21
N PHE A 28 -17.56 -4.56 -6.57
CA PHE A 28 -17.12 -5.40 -5.45
C PHE A 28 -18.12 -5.36 -4.30
N VAL A 29 -18.55 -4.17 -3.85
CA VAL A 29 -19.55 -4.00 -2.79
C VAL A 29 -20.87 -4.70 -3.15
N LEU A 30 -21.35 -4.56 -4.40
CA LEU A 30 -22.56 -5.24 -4.85
C LEU A 30 -22.42 -6.76 -4.82
N VAL A 31 -21.28 -7.31 -5.23
CA VAL A 31 -20.99 -8.75 -5.14
C VAL A 31 -20.96 -9.19 -3.68
N VAL A 32 -20.30 -8.43 -2.80
CA VAL A 32 -20.23 -8.71 -1.37
C VAL A 32 -21.62 -8.75 -0.74
N VAL A 33 -22.43 -7.72 -0.97
CA VAL A 33 -23.80 -7.65 -0.46
C VAL A 33 -24.64 -8.81 -1.00
N GLY A 34 -24.54 -9.11 -2.30
CA GLY A 34 -25.25 -10.25 -2.91
C GLY A 34 -24.86 -11.60 -2.29
N LEU A 35 -23.57 -11.81 -2.01
CA LEU A 35 -23.07 -13.03 -1.37
C LEU A 35 -23.60 -13.19 0.06
N PHE A 36 -23.64 -12.12 0.85
CA PHE A 36 -24.19 -12.17 2.21
C PHE A 36 -25.70 -12.34 2.24
N LEU A 37 -26.44 -11.76 1.28
CA LEU A 37 -27.89 -11.96 1.17
C LEU A 37 -28.27 -13.35 0.66
N ALA A 38 -27.36 -14.04 -0.04
CA ALA A 38 -27.64 -15.35 -0.64
C ALA A 38 -27.59 -16.52 0.36
N THR A 39 -27.08 -16.33 1.58
CA THR A 39 -26.92 -17.44 2.53
C THR A 39 -27.00 -16.98 3.98
N SER A 40 -27.69 -17.76 4.80
CA SER A 40 -27.72 -17.63 6.26
C SER A 40 -26.80 -18.63 6.97
N ASN A 41 -26.09 -19.48 6.22
CA ASN A 41 -25.22 -20.50 6.80
C ASN A 41 -23.91 -19.86 7.30
N ILE A 42 -23.69 -19.92 8.62
CA ILE A 42 -22.54 -19.30 9.30
C ILE A 42 -21.17 -19.76 8.76
N TRP A 43 -21.07 -21.01 8.31
CA TRP A 43 -19.82 -21.56 7.75
C TRP A 43 -19.53 -20.97 6.36
N VAL A 44 -20.57 -20.81 5.54
CA VAL A 44 -20.45 -20.19 4.22
C VAL A 44 -20.14 -18.70 4.36
N ILE A 45 -20.79 -18.03 5.32
CA ILE A 45 -20.49 -16.64 5.70
C ILE A 45 -19.02 -16.51 6.12
N GLY A 46 -18.52 -17.40 6.98
CA GLY A 46 -17.11 -17.42 7.40
C GLY A 46 -16.15 -17.59 6.23
N MET A 47 -16.44 -18.50 5.30
CA MET A 47 -15.65 -18.66 4.07
C MET A 47 -15.68 -17.41 3.17
N ILE A 48 -16.86 -16.79 3.00
CA ILE A 48 -17.01 -15.55 2.23
C ILE A 48 -16.13 -14.45 2.85
N VAL A 49 -16.21 -14.26 4.18
CA VAL A 49 -15.39 -13.27 4.90
C VAL A 49 -13.90 -13.54 4.68
N LEU A 50 -13.45 -14.79 4.74
CA LEU A 50 -12.04 -15.15 4.53
C LEU A 50 -11.58 -14.80 3.10
N ILE A 51 -12.36 -15.18 2.08
CA ILE A 51 -12.03 -14.93 0.67
C ILE A 51 -12.02 -13.43 0.37
N LEU A 52 -13.04 -12.70 0.85
CA LEU A 52 -13.14 -11.26 0.66
C LEU A 52 -12.01 -10.51 1.36
N SER A 53 -11.71 -10.87 2.61
CA SER A 53 -10.66 -10.21 3.41
C SER A 53 -9.26 -10.44 2.84
N THR A 54 -9.03 -11.56 2.15
CA THR A 54 -7.73 -11.92 1.57
C THR A 54 -7.66 -11.56 0.08
N MET A 55 -8.25 -12.40 -0.78
CA MET A 55 -8.23 -12.24 -2.24
C MET A 55 -8.97 -10.98 -2.69
N GLY A 56 -10.13 -10.68 -2.08
CA GLY A 56 -10.92 -9.50 -2.41
C GLY A 56 -10.17 -8.20 -2.12
N THR A 57 -9.62 -8.06 -0.91
CA THR A 57 -8.77 -6.93 -0.52
C THR A 57 -7.55 -6.80 -1.42
N SER A 58 -6.89 -7.91 -1.75
CA SER A 58 -5.73 -7.92 -2.65
C SER A 58 -6.10 -7.41 -4.05
N PHE A 59 -7.25 -7.85 -4.55
CA PHE A 59 -7.78 -7.40 -5.84
C PHE A 59 -8.11 -5.91 -5.82
N LEU A 60 -8.75 -5.41 -4.77
CA LEU A 60 -9.08 -3.99 -4.62
C LEU A 60 -7.82 -3.11 -4.56
N ILE A 61 -6.85 -3.48 -3.71
CA ILE A 61 -5.58 -2.76 -3.60
C ILE A 61 -4.85 -2.75 -4.95
N LEU A 62 -4.83 -3.87 -5.68
CA LEU A 62 -4.23 -3.94 -7.01
C LEU A 62 -4.87 -2.94 -7.96
N ASN A 63 -6.19 -2.96 -8.03
CA ASN A 63 -6.91 -2.08 -8.94
C ASN A 63 -6.75 -0.60 -8.55
N GLY A 64 -6.71 -0.28 -7.26
CA GLY A 64 -6.44 1.07 -6.76
C GLY A 64 -5.05 1.58 -7.15
N ILE A 65 -4.00 0.79 -6.90
CA ILE A 65 -2.63 1.14 -7.29
C ILE A 65 -2.51 1.29 -8.82
N ARG A 66 -3.17 0.41 -9.58
CA ARG A 66 -3.21 0.49 -11.04
C ARG A 66 -3.95 1.72 -11.55
N ALA A 67 -5.04 2.12 -10.91
CA ALA A 67 -5.70 3.39 -11.21
C ALA A 67 -4.73 4.57 -11.02
N GLY A 68 -3.91 4.55 -9.96
CA GLY A 68 -2.78 5.46 -9.77
C GLY A 68 -1.78 5.44 -10.93
N LEU A 69 -1.25 4.26 -11.26
CA LEU A 69 -0.25 4.09 -12.32
C LEU A 69 -0.76 4.52 -13.69
N MET A 70 -2.01 4.23 -14.03
CA MET A 70 -2.59 4.65 -15.31
C MET A 70 -2.85 6.16 -15.35
N THR A 71 -3.16 6.79 -14.21
CA THR A 71 -3.36 8.25 -14.12
C THR A 71 -2.10 9.00 -14.50
N ILE A 72 -0.94 8.51 -14.06
CA ILE A 72 0.38 9.05 -14.42
C ILE A 72 0.97 8.44 -15.70
N ARG A 73 0.20 7.62 -16.44
CA ARG A 73 0.63 6.92 -17.67
C ARG A 73 1.87 6.04 -17.48
N ALA A 74 2.06 5.50 -16.28
CA ALA A 74 3.13 4.55 -15.98
C ALA A 74 2.78 3.11 -16.39
N THR A 75 1.50 2.78 -16.59
CA THR A 75 1.03 1.47 -17.09
C THR A 75 -0.19 1.61 -18.00
N THR A 76 -0.57 0.52 -18.66
CA THR A 76 -1.75 0.40 -19.54
C THR A 76 -2.83 -0.50 -18.93
N ALA A 77 -3.97 -0.62 -19.62
CA ALA A 77 -5.08 -1.47 -19.21
C ALA A 77 -4.64 -2.94 -19.00
N PRO A 78 -5.18 -3.65 -17.97
CA PRO A 78 -4.79 -5.02 -17.70
C PRO A 78 -5.35 -5.97 -18.74
N THR A 79 -4.77 -7.17 -18.80
CA THR A 79 -5.51 -8.34 -19.28
C THR A 79 -6.10 -9.08 -18.08
N ALA A 80 -7.24 -9.76 -18.24
CA ALA A 80 -7.87 -10.51 -17.15
C ALA A 80 -6.91 -11.54 -16.52
N GLY A 81 -6.18 -12.30 -17.36
CA GLY A 81 -5.19 -13.27 -16.89
C GLY A 81 -3.94 -12.64 -16.25
N GLY A 82 -3.57 -11.41 -16.63
CA GLY A 82 -2.51 -10.66 -15.98
C GLY A 82 -2.94 -10.13 -14.60
N LEU A 83 -4.18 -9.65 -14.51
CA LEU A 83 -4.78 -9.17 -13.27
C LEU A 83 -4.86 -10.28 -12.21
N LEU A 84 -5.38 -11.46 -12.58
CA LEU A 84 -5.48 -12.60 -11.66
C LEU A 84 -4.11 -13.07 -11.15
N ARG A 85 -3.12 -13.18 -12.04
CA ARG A 85 -1.74 -13.56 -11.66
C ARG A 85 -1.12 -12.53 -10.72
N ALA A 86 -1.28 -11.24 -11.01
CA ALA A 86 -0.77 -10.17 -10.17
C ALA A 86 -1.49 -10.11 -8.82
N THR A 87 -2.80 -10.37 -8.76
CA THR A 87 -3.55 -10.48 -7.49
C THR A 87 -3.01 -11.62 -6.64
N GLY A 88 -2.81 -12.81 -7.22
CA GLY A 88 -2.24 -13.95 -6.50
C GLY A 88 -0.82 -13.68 -5.97
N ARG A 89 0.05 -13.09 -6.81
CA ARG A 89 1.41 -12.69 -6.40
C ARG A 89 1.36 -11.64 -5.28
N MET A 90 0.50 -10.63 -5.40
CA MET A 90 0.41 -9.58 -4.38
C MET A 90 -0.13 -10.08 -3.05
N LEU A 91 -1.12 -10.99 -3.09
CA LEU A 91 -1.62 -11.65 -1.88
C LEU A 91 -0.47 -12.36 -1.16
N MET A 92 0.29 -13.18 -1.87
CA MET A 92 1.30 -14.05 -1.26
C MET A 92 2.57 -13.30 -0.85
N THR A 93 3.00 -12.29 -1.61
CA THR A 93 4.31 -11.66 -1.37
C THR A 93 4.25 -10.44 -0.44
N HIS A 94 3.17 -9.66 -0.47
CA HIS A 94 3.12 -8.40 0.28
C HIS A 94 1.96 -8.37 1.27
N LEU A 95 0.77 -8.82 0.87
CA LEU A 95 -0.41 -8.68 1.74
C LEU A 95 -0.45 -9.72 2.85
N LEU A 96 0.01 -10.95 2.63
CA LEU A 96 0.12 -11.93 3.71
C LEU A 96 1.12 -11.47 4.78
N VAL A 97 2.28 -10.97 4.36
CA VAL A 97 3.32 -10.44 5.25
C VAL A 97 2.79 -9.20 5.98
N GLN A 98 2.18 -8.27 5.26
CA GLN A 98 1.55 -7.08 5.84
C GLN A 98 0.44 -7.44 6.83
N LEU A 99 -0.39 -8.45 6.53
CA LEU A 99 -1.46 -8.90 7.40
C LEU A 99 -0.90 -9.49 8.69
N ILE A 100 0.10 -10.38 8.61
CA ILE A 100 0.76 -10.97 9.77
C ILE A 100 1.38 -9.85 10.63
N MET A 101 2.11 -8.91 10.04
CA MET A 101 2.69 -7.78 10.76
C MET A 101 1.63 -6.91 11.41
N SER A 102 0.53 -6.63 10.70
CA SER A 102 -0.58 -5.81 11.21
C SER A 102 -1.30 -6.49 12.37
N ILE A 103 -1.49 -7.82 12.32
CA ILE A 103 -2.07 -8.60 13.42
C ILE A 103 -1.15 -8.55 14.65
N VAL A 104 0.14 -8.86 14.48
CA VAL A 104 1.09 -8.91 15.60
C VAL A 104 1.28 -7.53 16.22
N LEU A 105 1.58 -6.51 15.42
CA LEU A 105 1.79 -5.16 15.92
C LEU A 105 0.50 -4.55 16.45
N GLY A 106 -0.64 -4.82 15.81
CA GLY A 106 -1.96 -4.39 16.28
C GLY A 106 -2.30 -5.00 17.63
N ALA A 107 -2.05 -6.28 17.83
CA ALA A 107 -2.24 -6.94 19.13
C ALA A 107 -1.39 -6.29 20.24
N ILE A 108 -0.14 -5.93 19.94
CA ILE A 108 0.72 -5.19 20.87
C ILE A 108 0.13 -3.82 21.19
N VAL A 109 -0.33 -3.07 20.18
CA VAL A 109 -0.95 -1.76 20.38
C VAL A 109 -2.22 -1.87 21.22
N TYR A 110 -3.10 -2.82 20.93
CA TYR A 110 -4.30 -3.05 21.74
C TYR A 110 -3.94 -3.44 23.17
N TYR A 111 -2.97 -4.32 23.38
CA TYR A 111 -2.51 -4.68 24.72
C TYR A 111 -2.03 -3.45 25.49
N VAL A 112 -1.15 -2.63 24.89
CA VAL A 112 -0.65 -1.38 25.52
C VAL A 112 -1.79 -0.39 25.76
N ALA A 113 -2.70 -0.25 24.80
CA ALA A 113 -3.86 0.65 24.91
C ALA A 113 -4.71 0.32 26.13
N PHE A 114 -5.09 -0.94 26.29
CA PHE A 114 -5.98 -1.38 27.34
C PHE A 114 -5.30 -1.56 28.70
N THR A 115 -4.00 -1.89 28.74
CA THR A 115 -3.30 -2.12 30.02
C THR A 115 -2.57 -0.89 30.55
N VAL A 116 -2.29 0.10 29.71
CA VAL A 116 -1.50 1.29 30.09
C VAL A 116 -2.25 2.59 29.76
N VAL A 117 -2.61 2.80 28.49
CA VAL A 117 -3.07 4.12 28.01
C VAL A 117 -4.43 4.49 28.60
N ILE A 118 -5.41 3.58 28.54
CA ILE A 118 -6.76 3.85 29.05
C ILE A 118 -6.77 3.90 30.59
N PRO A 119 -6.17 2.95 31.33
CA PRO A 119 -6.07 3.04 32.80
C PRO A 119 -5.39 4.31 33.32
N ALA A 120 -4.42 4.86 32.60
CA ALA A 120 -3.76 6.11 32.98
C ALA A 120 -4.67 7.34 32.83
N ALA A 121 -5.66 7.28 31.93
CA ALA A 121 -6.58 8.40 31.65
C ALA A 121 -7.90 8.30 32.42
N VAL A 122 -8.38 7.07 32.69
CA VAL A 122 -9.64 6.81 33.40
C VAL A 122 -9.33 6.05 34.70
N PRO A 123 -9.35 6.74 35.86
CA PRO A 123 -9.10 6.11 37.15
C PRO A 123 -10.09 4.97 37.42
N GLY A 124 -9.56 3.81 37.81
CA GLY A 124 -10.38 2.62 38.10
C GLY A 124 -10.74 1.76 36.88
N ALA A 125 -10.48 2.22 35.65
CA ALA A 125 -10.72 1.43 34.43
C ALA A 125 -9.93 0.10 34.42
N GLU A 126 -8.76 0.06 35.07
CA GLU A 126 -7.95 -1.15 35.20
C GLU A 126 -8.71 -2.33 35.82
N ASN A 127 -9.59 -2.04 36.79
CA ASN A 127 -10.37 -3.05 37.52
C ASN A 127 -11.46 -3.69 36.66
N VAL A 128 -11.80 -3.10 35.51
CA VAL A 128 -12.79 -3.60 34.57
C VAL A 128 -12.10 -4.19 33.33
N ILE A 129 -11.13 -3.45 32.78
CA ILE A 129 -10.46 -3.81 31.52
C ILE A 129 -9.60 -5.08 31.68
N ARG A 130 -8.85 -5.24 32.78
CA ARG A 130 -8.01 -6.44 32.97
C ARG A 130 -8.84 -7.72 33.09
N PRO A 131 -9.91 -7.78 33.93
CA PRO A 131 -10.80 -8.93 33.96
C PRO A 131 -11.48 -9.20 32.61
N PHE A 132 -11.85 -8.15 31.88
CA PHE A 132 -12.48 -8.28 30.57
C PHE A 132 -11.54 -8.92 29.53
N ILE A 133 -10.26 -8.50 29.50
CA ILE A 133 -9.25 -9.13 28.66
C ILE A 133 -9.00 -10.58 29.08
N ALA A 134 -8.94 -10.86 30.39
CA ALA A 134 -8.77 -12.23 30.87
C ALA A 134 -9.92 -13.14 30.41
N ALA A 135 -11.16 -12.66 30.50
CA ALA A 135 -12.34 -13.36 30.01
C ALA A 135 -12.32 -13.57 28.49
N LEU A 136 -11.84 -12.58 27.71
CA LEU A 136 -11.64 -12.72 26.26
C LEU A 136 -10.63 -13.82 25.93
N VAL A 137 -9.50 -13.88 26.64
CA VAL A 137 -8.45 -14.88 26.42
C VAL A 137 -8.94 -16.29 26.76
N THR A 138 -9.79 -16.43 27.77
CA THR A 138 -10.39 -17.72 28.15
C THR A 138 -11.69 -18.03 27.40
N PHE A 139 -12.13 -17.15 26.50
CA PHE A 139 -13.42 -17.24 25.80
C PHE A 139 -14.63 -17.42 26.74
N ASP A 140 -14.57 -16.82 27.94
CA ASP A 140 -15.65 -16.89 28.93
C ASP A 140 -16.74 -15.87 28.61
N SER A 141 -17.76 -16.32 27.87
CA SER A 141 -18.88 -15.46 27.47
C SER A 141 -19.72 -14.95 28.64
N GLY A 142 -19.74 -15.66 29.77
CA GLY A 142 -20.49 -15.24 30.96
C GLY A 142 -19.82 -14.03 31.60
N ALA A 143 -18.53 -14.15 31.90
CA ALA A 143 -17.74 -13.05 32.45
C ALA A 143 -17.69 -11.83 31.51
N MET A 144 -17.60 -12.05 30.19
CA MET A 144 -17.66 -10.95 29.21
C MET A 144 -19.00 -10.20 29.25
N ALA A 145 -20.12 -10.91 29.37
CA ALA A 145 -21.45 -10.29 29.43
C ALA A 145 -21.65 -9.49 30.73
N GLU A 146 -21.11 -9.94 31.86
CA GLU A 146 -21.18 -9.24 33.14
C GLU A 146 -20.33 -7.96 33.17
N LEU A 147 -19.19 -7.97 32.48
CA LEU A 147 -18.26 -6.84 32.43
C LEU A 147 -18.60 -5.81 31.35
N MET A 148 -19.41 -6.17 30.34
CA MET A 148 -19.78 -5.28 29.23
C MET A 148 -20.44 -3.96 29.70
N PRO A 149 -21.42 -3.96 30.62
CA PRO A 149 -22.03 -2.71 31.09
C PRO A 149 -21.04 -1.80 31.83
N GLN A 150 -20.02 -2.37 32.47
CA GLN A 150 -18.97 -1.61 33.14
C GLN A 150 -17.99 -1.00 32.12
N MET A 151 -17.74 -1.70 31.01
CA MET A 151 -16.99 -1.16 29.87
C MET A 151 -17.75 0.00 29.21
N GLU A 152 -19.08 -0.08 29.11
CA GLU A 152 -19.93 1.02 28.64
C GLU A 152 -19.94 2.22 29.61
N GLN A 153 -19.79 2.02 30.92
CA GLN A 153 -19.67 3.13 31.87
C GLN A 153 -18.37 3.92 31.69
N ILE A 154 -17.28 3.26 31.28
CA ILE A 154 -16.02 3.93 30.91
C ILE A 154 -16.24 4.85 29.69
N ALA A 155 -17.16 4.48 28.78
CA ALA A 155 -17.55 5.28 27.61
C ALA A 155 -18.08 6.66 27.96
N VAL A 156 -18.87 6.72 29.04
CA VAL A 156 -19.57 7.93 29.48
C VAL A 156 -18.57 9.02 29.90
N GLU A 157 -17.33 8.64 30.22
CA GLU A 157 -16.20 9.56 30.43
C GLU A 157 -15.53 9.97 29.10
N ALA A 158 -16.33 10.24 28.06
CA ALA A 158 -15.89 10.44 26.68
C ALA A 158 -14.77 11.49 26.54
N ASP A 159 -14.80 12.58 27.33
CA ASP A 159 -13.77 13.62 27.34
C ASP A 159 -12.38 13.10 27.77
N ARG A 160 -12.33 12.14 28.70
CA ARG A 160 -11.08 11.52 29.16
C ARG A 160 -10.52 10.52 28.17
N LEU A 161 -11.36 10.04 27.24
CA LEU A 161 -10.99 9.08 26.21
C LEU A 161 -10.41 9.71 24.94
N VAL A 162 -10.51 11.03 24.78
CA VAL A 162 -9.99 11.75 23.60
C VAL A 162 -8.49 11.52 23.41
N VAL A 163 -7.68 11.77 24.44
CA VAL A 163 -6.22 11.62 24.36
C VAL A 163 -5.81 10.16 24.14
N PRO A 164 -6.33 9.18 24.92
CA PRO A 164 -6.13 7.75 24.62
C PRO A 164 -6.50 7.36 23.19
N GLY A 165 -7.67 7.80 22.71
CA GLY A 165 -8.14 7.50 21.37
C GLY A 165 -7.19 8.02 20.30
N ILE A 166 -6.72 9.27 20.42
CA ILE A 166 -5.76 9.86 19.48
C ILE A 166 -4.45 9.07 19.50
N VAL A 167 -3.94 8.72 20.68
CA VAL A 167 -2.71 7.92 20.81
C VAL A 167 -2.86 6.57 20.11
N ILE A 168 -3.95 5.85 20.37
CA ILE A 168 -4.24 4.55 19.76
C ILE A 168 -4.34 4.68 18.23
N ASN A 169 -5.09 5.66 17.74
CA ASN A 169 -5.22 5.93 16.31
C ASN A 169 -3.86 6.23 15.65
N VAL A 170 -3.03 7.06 16.27
CA VAL A 170 -1.68 7.36 15.75
C VAL A 170 -0.80 6.11 15.75
N MET A 171 -0.84 5.28 16.79
CA MET A 171 -0.08 4.02 16.85
C MET A 171 -0.54 3.05 15.76
N MET A 172 -1.84 2.83 15.60
CA MET A 172 -2.41 1.96 14.57
C MET A 172 -2.14 2.48 13.16
N ALA A 173 -2.31 3.78 12.93
CA ALA A 173 -2.00 4.40 11.65
C ALA A 173 -0.51 4.30 11.32
N SER A 174 0.38 4.36 12.31
CA SER A 174 1.84 4.21 12.12
C SER A 174 2.21 2.81 11.66
N ILE A 175 1.52 1.76 12.12
CA ILE A 175 1.71 0.39 11.64
C ILE A 175 1.34 0.31 10.15
N GLY A 176 0.16 0.82 9.79
CA GLY A 176 -0.28 0.87 8.39
C GLY A 176 0.68 1.68 7.51
N ALA A 177 1.13 2.84 8.00
CA ALA A 177 2.09 3.71 7.33
C ALA A 177 3.44 3.01 7.12
N LEU A 178 3.92 2.24 8.10
CA LEU A 178 5.16 1.47 8.00
C LEU A 178 5.05 0.38 6.92
N CYS A 179 3.94 -0.36 6.90
CA CYS A 179 3.70 -1.37 5.86
C CYS A 179 3.68 -0.74 4.47
N VAL A 180 2.97 0.38 4.30
CA VAL A 180 2.92 1.13 3.04
C VAL A 180 4.30 1.69 2.66
N ALA A 181 5.06 2.22 3.63
CA ALA A 181 6.41 2.73 3.39
C ALA A 181 7.40 1.67 2.91
N ILE A 182 7.31 0.45 3.44
CA ILE A 182 8.19 -0.67 3.06
C ILE A 182 7.75 -1.27 1.72
N PHE A 183 6.47 -1.61 1.60
CA PHE A 183 5.95 -2.44 0.50
C PHE A 183 5.30 -1.66 -0.64
N GLY A 184 5.02 -0.36 -0.48
CA GLY A 184 4.24 0.40 -1.46
C GLY A 184 4.86 0.45 -2.86
N VAL A 185 6.19 0.58 -2.97
CA VAL A 185 6.88 0.55 -4.28
C VAL A 185 6.89 -0.86 -4.89
N PRO A 186 7.28 -1.93 -4.16
CA PRO A 186 7.14 -3.30 -4.66
C PRO A 186 5.71 -3.65 -5.12
N MET A 187 4.69 -3.25 -4.35
CA MET A 187 3.29 -3.46 -4.71
C MET A 187 2.91 -2.70 -5.99
N ALA A 188 3.40 -1.47 -6.17
CA ALA A 188 3.24 -0.73 -7.41
C ALA A 188 3.98 -1.34 -8.61
N ALA A 189 5.15 -1.95 -8.39
CA ALA A 189 5.84 -2.69 -9.42
C ALA A 189 5.04 -3.92 -9.87
N LEU A 190 4.49 -4.71 -8.93
CA LEU A 190 3.60 -5.82 -9.24
C LEU A 190 2.31 -5.37 -9.94
N ALA A 191 1.74 -4.24 -9.51
CA ALA A 191 0.58 -3.66 -10.15
C ALA A 191 0.86 -3.26 -11.60
N ALA A 192 2.05 -2.74 -11.88
CA ALA A 192 2.49 -2.39 -13.23
C ALA A 192 2.69 -3.62 -14.13
N THR A 193 3.02 -4.79 -13.56
CA THR A 193 3.28 -6.03 -14.33
C THR A 193 2.04 -6.84 -14.69
N ALA A 194 0.83 -6.40 -14.32
CA ALA A 194 -0.44 -7.05 -14.70
C ALA A 194 -0.81 -6.95 -16.21
N VAL A 195 0.15 -6.59 -17.07
CA VAL A 195 -0.01 -6.40 -18.52
C VAL A 195 0.57 -7.62 -19.27
N HIS A 196 0.08 -7.90 -20.48
CA HIS A 196 0.38 -9.12 -21.25
C HIS A 196 1.87 -9.34 -21.57
N TYR A 197 2.70 -8.29 -21.54
CA TYR A 197 4.12 -8.31 -21.92
C TYR A 197 4.98 -7.48 -20.96
N ALA A 198 4.78 -7.62 -19.65
CA ALA A 198 5.58 -6.87 -18.69
C ALA A 198 6.91 -7.59 -18.41
N PRO A 199 8.05 -6.86 -18.36
CA PRO A 199 9.28 -7.43 -17.81
C PRO A 199 9.04 -7.82 -16.35
N GLU A 200 9.51 -8.99 -15.95
CA GLU A 200 9.46 -9.41 -14.54
C GLU A 200 10.37 -8.47 -13.73
N HIS A 201 9.76 -7.46 -13.12
CA HIS A 201 10.45 -6.62 -12.15
C HIS A 201 10.63 -7.42 -10.86
N ASP A 202 11.88 -7.59 -10.41
CA ASP A 202 12.19 -8.30 -9.16
C ASP A 202 11.37 -7.76 -7.98
N LEU A 203 10.87 -8.66 -7.15
CA LEU A 203 10.02 -8.39 -5.98
C LEU A 203 10.67 -7.47 -4.92
N ILE A 204 11.98 -7.24 -5.01
CA ILE A 204 12.79 -6.45 -4.08
C ILE A 204 12.91 -4.99 -4.56
N TYR A 205 12.41 -4.66 -5.76
CA TYR A 205 12.68 -3.37 -6.38
C TYR A 205 12.12 -2.18 -5.60
N GLY A 206 13.03 -1.31 -5.12
CA GLY A 206 12.66 -0.05 -4.47
C GLY A 206 11.99 -0.20 -3.10
N MET A 207 12.16 -1.34 -2.43
CA MET A 207 11.71 -1.52 -1.05
C MET A 207 12.26 -0.40 -0.14
N GLY A 208 11.40 0.22 0.66
CA GLY A 208 11.75 1.36 1.52
C GLY A 208 12.16 2.65 0.79
N ARG A 209 12.22 2.65 -0.54
CA ARG A 209 12.55 3.83 -1.34
C ARG A 209 11.33 4.73 -1.40
N TYR A 210 11.49 6.00 -1.03
CA TYR A 210 10.40 6.91 -0.69
C TYR A 210 9.61 6.51 0.57
N GLY A 211 10.19 5.67 1.45
CA GLY A 211 9.53 5.20 2.66
C GLY A 211 9.03 6.34 3.55
N VAL A 212 9.87 7.36 3.80
CA VAL A 212 9.47 8.56 4.57
C VAL A 212 8.31 9.30 3.92
N HIS A 213 8.35 9.48 2.58
CA HIS A 213 7.28 10.15 1.84
C HIS A 213 5.95 9.38 1.95
N GLN A 214 5.99 8.08 1.78
CA GLN A 214 4.80 7.22 1.87
C GLN A 214 4.27 7.12 3.30
N PHE A 215 5.16 7.05 4.30
CA PHE A 215 4.80 7.06 5.71
C PHE A 215 4.04 8.35 6.06
N LEU A 216 4.62 9.51 5.75
CA LEU A 216 4.00 10.81 6.05
C LEU A 216 2.70 11.00 5.27
N LEU A 217 2.64 10.56 4.01
CA LEU A 217 1.42 10.63 3.21
C LEU A 217 0.30 9.79 3.82
N TYR A 218 0.61 8.57 4.28
CA TYR A 218 -0.37 7.70 4.94
C TYR A 218 -0.84 8.29 6.26
N MET A 219 0.09 8.80 7.09
CA MET A 219 -0.25 9.46 8.36
C MET A 219 -1.16 10.66 8.14
N LEU A 220 -0.91 11.46 7.11
CA LEU A 220 -1.75 12.62 6.78
C LEU A 220 -3.13 12.19 6.24
N ALA A 221 -3.22 11.11 5.47
CA ALA A 221 -4.46 10.62 4.89
C ALA A 221 -5.34 9.84 5.90
N VAL A 222 -4.73 9.21 6.91
CA VAL A 222 -5.43 8.30 7.84
C VAL A 222 -5.41 8.81 9.28
N ALA A 223 -4.22 9.10 9.84
CA ALA A 223 -4.11 9.45 11.25
C ALA A 223 -4.76 10.79 11.57
N LEU A 224 -4.55 11.82 10.73
CA LEU A 224 -5.10 13.15 10.97
C LEU A 224 -6.64 13.17 10.90
N PRO A 225 -7.29 12.64 9.85
CA PRO A 225 -8.75 12.50 9.81
C PRO A 225 -9.31 11.61 10.92
N GLY A 226 -8.60 10.51 11.27
CA GLY A 226 -8.97 9.66 12.40
C GLY A 226 -8.91 10.39 13.74
N ALA A 227 -7.90 11.25 13.95
CA ALA A 227 -7.80 12.07 15.15
C ALA A 227 -8.92 13.13 15.21
N LEU A 228 -9.28 13.74 14.07
CA LEU A 228 -10.43 14.64 13.99
C LEU A 228 -11.74 13.91 14.32
N TRP A 229 -11.91 12.68 13.84
CA TRP A 229 -13.05 11.84 14.21
C TRP A 229 -13.13 11.59 15.71
N ILE A 230 -12.01 11.22 16.33
CA ILE A 230 -11.93 10.98 17.77
C ILE A 230 -12.25 12.24 18.57
N LEU A 231 -11.81 13.41 18.11
CA LEU A 231 -12.16 14.69 18.74
C LEU A 231 -13.67 14.97 18.70
N MET A 232 -14.36 14.51 17.67
CA MET A 232 -15.80 14.72 17.50
C MET A 232 -16.66 13.68 18.22
N ALA A 233 -16.18 12.44 18.35
CA ALA A 233 -16.94 11.31 18.89
C ALA A 233 -16.03 10.22 19.50
N PRO A 234 -15.38 10.47 20.66
CA PRO A 234 -14.36 9.59 21.22
C PRO A 234 -14.91 8.22 21.69
N GLY A 235 -16.09 8.19 22.31
CA GLY A 235 -16.75 6.94 22.74
C GLY A 235 -17.08 6.03 21.55
N LEU A 236 -17.69 6.60 20.51
CA LEU A 236 -17.95 5.94 19.22
C LEU A 236 -16.66 5.43 18.55
N ALA A 237 -15.60 6.23 18.53
CA ALA A 237 -14.33 5.86 17.89
C ALA A 237 -13.61 4.68 18.57
N LEU A 238 -13.80 4.54 19.88
CA LEU A 238 -13.25 3.44 20.68
C LEU A 238 -14.20 2.23 20.81
N GLY A 239 -15.39 2.31 20.20
CA GLY A 239 -16.36 1.22 20.19
C GLY A 239 -17.20 1.11 21.46
N PHE A 240 -17.34 2.20 22.22
CA PHE A 240 -18.06 2.22 23.48
C PHE A 240 -19.45 2.89 23.44
N GLU A 241 -19.81 3.64 22.37
CA GLU A 241 -21.10 4.35 22.25
C GLU A 241 -21.89 3.98 20.96
N GLY A 242 -23.21 4.20 21.00
CA GLY A 242 -24.19 3.93 19.93
C GLY A 242 -24.34 5.02 18.86
N GLU A 243 -25.20 4.73 17.87
CA GLU A 243 -25.23 5.23 16.48
C GLU A 243 -24.71 6.66 16.20
N PRO A 244 -23.70 6.81 15.30
CA PRO A 244 -23.24 8.12 14.84
C PRO A 244 -24.33 8.82 14.00
N SER A 245 -24.34 10.16 14.01
CA SER A 245 -25.25 10.89 13.12
C SER A 245 -25.01 10.50 11.65
N LEU A 246 -26.08 10.34 10.87
CA LEU A 246 -26.01 9.86 9.48
C LEU A 246 -25.05 10.69 8.60
N VAL A 247 -25.00 12.01 8.81
CA VAL A 247 -24.11 12.92 8.07
C VAL A 247 -22.65 12.63 8.40
N LEU A 248 -22.35 12.47 9.68
CA LEU A 248 -21.03 12.23 10.20
C LEU A 248 -20.53 10.81 9.81
N ALA A 249 -21.42 9.82 9.88
CA ALA A 249 -21.18 8.46 9.40
C ALA A 249 -20.93 8.42 7.88
N GLY A 250 -21.74 9.14 7.10
CA GLY A 250 -21.58 9.23 5.64
C GLY A 250 -20.27 9.91 5.24
N ALA A 251 -19.87 10.97 5.95
CA ALA A 251 -18.60 11.66 5.71
C ALA A 251 -17.39 10.75 6.01
N VAL A 252 -17.41 10.03 7.12
CA VAL A 252 -16.36 9.05 7.44
C VAL A 252 -16.33 7.91 6.43
N ALA A 253 -17.48 7.34 6.08
CA ALA A 253 -17.54 6.27 5.09
C ALA A 253 -16.93 6.71 3.74
N LEU A 254 -17.30 7.91 3.27
CA LEU A 254 -16.73 8.47 2.04
C LEU A 254 -15.22 8.69 2.17
N TRP A 255 -14.76 9.22 3.30
CA TRP A 255 -13.33 9.42 3.55
C TRP A 255 -12.56 8.11 3.63
N SER A 256 -13.09 7.08 4.29
CA SER A 256 -12.49 5.75 4.38
C SER A 256 -12.31 5.09 3.02
N ILE A 257 -13.20 5.38 2.06
CA ILE A 257 -13.07 4.92 0.68
C ILE A 257 -12.06 5.77 -0.10
N TYR A 258 -12.05 7.08 0.12
CA TYR A 258 -11.20 8.02 -0.60
C TYR A 258 -9.72 7.99 -0.14
N ALA A 259 -9.47 7.93 1.16
CA ALA A 259 -8.14 8.04 1.77
C ALA A 259 -7.11 7.04 1.21
N PRO A 260 -7.45 5.74 0.99
CA PRO A 260 -6.53 4.80 0.34
C PRO A 260 -6.08 5.24 -1.06
N CYS A 261 -6.92 5.98 -1.80
CA CYS A 261 -6.59 6.46 -3.14
C CYS A 261 -5.42 7.46 -3.13
N ILE A 262 -5.24 8.21 -2.03
CA ILE A 262 -4.10 9.09 -1.83
C ILE A 262 -2.81 8.25 -1.75
N SER A 263 -2.82 7.18 -0.94
CA SER A 263 -1.69 6.26 -0.83
C SER A 263 -1.40 5.53 -2.14
N TYR A 264 -2.43 5.08 -2.87
CA TYR A 264 -2.25 4.47 -4.20
C TYR A 264 -1.60 5.42 -5.20
N GLY A 265 -2.01 6.69 -5.20
CA GLY A 265 -1.37 7.75 -5.99
C GLY A 265 0.10 7.94 -5.59
N GLY A 266 0.38 8.00 -4.29
CA GLY A 266 1.74 8.09 -3.76
C GLY A 266 2.63 6.91 -4.19
N MET A 267 2.11 5.68 -4.09
CA MET A 267 2.82 4.47 -4.54
C MET A 267 3.15 4.52 -6.03
N ALA A 268 2.20 4.97 -6.86
CA ALA A 268 2.42 5.13 -8.31
C ALA A 268 3.50 6.17 -8.62
N ILE A 269 3.49 7.33 -7.96
CA ILE A 269 4.50 8.38 -8.11
C ILE A 269 5.88 7.87 -7.66
N ALA A 270 5.93 7.16 -6.54
CA ALA A 270 7.17 6.58 -6.03
C ALA A 270 7.75 5.57 -7.03
N TYR A 271 6.92 4.68 -7.57
CA TYR A 271 7.31 3.73 -8.61
C TYR A 271 7.81 4.44 -9.89
N GLU A 272 7.12 5.46 -10.38
CA GLU A 272 7.58 6.27 -11.52
C GLU A 272 8.97 6.87 -11.26
N GLY A 273 9.19 7.43 -10.07
CA GLY A 273 10.48 7.99 -9.66
C GLY A 273 11.61 6.96 -9.63
N VAL A 274 11.31 5.74 -9.16
CA VAL A 274 12.27 4.63 -9.21
C VAL A 274 12.55 4.24 -10.66
N ARG A 275 11.51 3.97 -11.45
CA ARG A 275 11.61 3.55 -12.85
C ARG A 275 12.44 4.52 -13.70
N ASN A 276 12.18 5.82 -13.57
CA ASN A 276 12.87 6.84 -14.36
C ASN A 276 14.36 6.92 -14.02
N ARG A 277 14.73 6.75 -12.75
CA ARG A 277 16.15 6.69 -12.36
C ARG A 277 16.85 5.49 -12.98
N LEU A 278 16.21 4.32 -12.99
CA LEU A 278 16.81 3.12 -13.59
C LEU A 278 16.95 3.24 -15.10
N ALA A 279 15.96 3.85 -15.75
CA ALA A 279 16.06 4.11 -17.18
C ALA A 279 17.26 5.03 -17.46
N ALA A 280 17.51 6.03 -16.61
CA ALA A 280 18.69 6.87 -16.70
C ALA A 280 19.99 6.12 -16.41
N GLU A 281 20.04 5.29 -15.37
CA GLU A 281 21.21 4.45 -15.04
C GLU A 281 21.52 3.47 -16.17
N ARG A 282 20.50 2.80 -16.75
CA ARG A 282 20.68 1.91 -17.90
C ARG A 282 21.17 2.65 -19.14
N ARG A 283 20.71 3.87 -19.39
CA ARG A 283 21.23 4.73 -20.48
C ARG A 283 22.65 5.22 -20.22
N ALA A 284 23.03 5.39 -18.97
CA ALA A 284 24.41 5.74 -18.61
C ALA A 284 25.35 4.53 -18.71
N MET A 285 24.84 3.31 -18.45
CA MET A 285 25.58 2.05 -18.58
C MET A 285 25.55 1.47 -20.00
N SER A 286 24.64 1.91 -20.86
CA SER A 286 24.72 1.60 -22.28
C SER A 286 25.94 2.32 -22.83
N VAL A 287 27.05 1.59 -22.88
CA VAL A 287 28.14 1.90 -23.80
C VAL A 287 27.47 2.09 -25.16
N PRO A 288 27.69 3.21 -25.89
CA PRO A 288 27.23 3.27 -27.27
C PRO A 288 27.73 2.01 -27.94
N ASP A 289 26.86 1.28 -28.66
CA ASP A 289 27.34 0.19 -29.51
C ASP A 289 28.39 0.82 -30.41
N ILE A 290 29.66 0.60 -30.07
CA ILE A 290 30.76 0.94 -30.92
C ILE A 290 30.59 -0.06 -32.05
N ASP A 291 30.04 0.41 -33.15
CA ASP A 291 30.08 -0.32 -34.38
C ASP A 291 31.57 -0.44 -34.76
N TYR A 292 32.17 -1.54 -34.31
CA TYR A 292 33.57 -1.84 -34.53
C TYR A 292 33.90 -1.90 -36.03
N GLU A 293 32.91 -2.14 -36.90
CA GLU A 293 33.10 -2.06 -38.34
C GLU A 293 33.15 -0.61 -38.80
N ALA A 294 32.21 0.24 -38.36
CA ALA A 294 32.24 1.67 -38.68
C ALA A 294 33.49 2.39 -38.12
N GLU A 295 33.91 2.09 -36.89
CA GLU A 295 35.17 2.61 -36.33
C GLU A 295 36.40 2.08 -37.07
N ARG A 296 36.43 0.79 -37.46
CA ARG A 296 37.52 0.24 -38.28
C ARG A 296 37.57 0.88 -39.66
N GLU A 297 36.43 1.13 -40.26
CA GLU A 297 36.33 1.78 -41.57
C GLU A 297 36.78 3.25 -41.48
N GLN A 298 36.41 3.94 -40.39
CA GLN A 298 36.89 5.30 -40.11
C GLN A 298 38.41 5.35 -39.88
N VAL A 299 38.97 4.40 -39.11
CA VAL A 299 40.43 4.28 -38.92
C VAL A 299 41.13 3.90 -40.23
N ARG A 300 40.55 3.04 -41.06
CA ARG A 300 41.06 2.67 -42.39
C ARG A 300 41.09 3.89 -43.32
N ASN A 301 40.01 4.66 -43.36
CA ASN A 301 39.91 5.87 -44.16
C ASN A 301 40.91 6.95 -43.68
N LEU A 302 41.11 7.09 -42.37
CA LEU A 302 42.13 7.98 -41.78
C LEU A 302 43.57 7.54 -42.12
N ARG A 303 43.83 6.24 -42.18
CA ARG A 303 45.14 5.70 -42.61
C ARG A 303 45.39 5.90 -44.11
N GLN A 304 44.36 5.73 -44.94
CA GLN A 304 44.45 5.95 -46.39
C GLN A 304 44.63 7.44 -46.73
N THR A 305 43.95 8.34 -46.02
CA THR A 305 44.14 9.80 -46.18
C THR A 305 45.49 10.30 -45.69
N ARG A 306 46.10 9.64 -44.70
CA ARG A 306 47.44 10.00 -44.21
C ARG A 306 48.58 9.50 -45.10
N ASN A 307 48.35 8.45 -45.90
CA ASN A 307 49.31 7.89 -46.86
C ASN A 307 48.71 7.76 -48.27
N PRO A 308 48.40 8.87 -48.97
CA PRO A 308 47.79 8.84 -50.30
C PRO A 308 48.73 8.36 -51.43
N GLY A 309 49.92 7.85 -51.10
CA GLY A 309 50.92 7.37 -52.06
C GLY A 309 51.59 6.04 -51.69
N ALA A 310 51.11 5.33 -50.66
CA ALA A 310 51.60 3.98 -50.35
C ALA A 310 50.74 2.93 -51.08
N ASP A 311 50.68 3.06 -52.40
CA ASP A 311 50.21 1.99 -53.26
C ASP A 311 51.38 1.01 -53.44
N VAL A 312 51.16 -0.25 -53.08
CA VAL A 312 51.72 -1.48 -53.66
C VAL A 312 51.47 -2.64 -52.67
N HIS A 313 50.49 -3.46 -53.02
CA HIS A 313 50.39 -4.90 -52.76
C HIS A 313 51.16 -5.49 -51.56
N ARG A 314 50.50 -5.57 -50.40
CA ARG A 314 50.67 -6.72 -49.49
C ARG A 314 49.31 -7.13 -48.94
N VAL A 315 48.69 -8.11 -49.58
CA VAL A 315 47.67 -8.95 -48.94
C VAL A 315 48.39 -9.69 -47.81
N TYR A 316 47.92 -9.50 -46.58
CA TYR A 316 48.42 -10.24 -45.43
C TYR A 316 48.04 -11.72 -45.58
N ASP A 317 49.03 -12.58 -45.78
CA ASP A 317 48.88 -14.04 -45.77
C ASP A 317 49.34 -14.58 -44.41
N PRO A 318 48.44 -15.10 -43.56
CA PRO A 318 48.77 -15.57 -42.22
C PRO A 318 49.58 -16.88 -42.18
N ARG A 319 49.96 -17.46 -43.33
CA ARG A 319 50.77 -18.71 -43.37
C ARG A 319 52.27 -18.49 -43.60
N ARG A 320 52.72 -17.24 -43.75
CA ARG A 320 54.14 -16.94 -43.92
C ARG A 320 54.77 -16.62 -42.57
N THR A 321 55.10 -17.67 -41.83
CA THR A 321 56.07 -17.61 -40.72
C THR A 321 57.46 -17.61 -41.31
N GLU A 322 58.18 -16.51 -41.11
CA GLU A 322 59.62 -16.42 -40.82
C GLU A 322 59.88 -15.09 -40.12
#